data_AF-A0A945T6J3-F1
#
_entry.id   AF-A0A945T6J3-F1
#
_cell.length_a   1.000
_cell.length_b   1.000
_cell.length_c   1.000
_cell.angle_alpha   90.00
_cell.angle_beta   90.00
_cell.angle_gamma   90.00
#
_symmetry.space_group_name_H-M   'P 1'
#
loop_
_entity.id
_entity.type
_entity.pdbx_description
1 polymer ?
#
loop_
_entity_poly.entity_id
_entity_poly.type
_entity_poly.pdbx_seq_one_letter_code
_entity_poly.pdbx_strand_id
1 'polypeptide(L)'
;MSDERTAEESKEAKRAHELFVLNLIFFHLLAVPAGLAFGLGYWGMVVPLLSSSLLLLYYQNRIRQLANDEQKGWVQQHWEQALKRFRWLYIGYAIVAMMLVVVSLFIEPDSIAFIALTRVAVMPAIVMVLVTFVLSTSALGKAGNGES
;
A
#
# COMPACT_ATOMS: atom_id res chain seq x y z
N MET A 1 -26.22 -20.02 -6.43
CA MET A 1 -26.06 -20.73 -5.15
C MET A 1 -25.39 -19.75 -4.22
N SER A 2 -26.17 -19.05 -3.39
CA SER A 2 -25.62 -18.12 -2.39
C SER A 2 -24.94 -18.96 -1.32
N ASP A 3 -23.63 -19.15 -1.44
CA ASP A 3 -22.81 -19.85 -0.45
C ASP A 3 -22.96 -19.13 0.89
N GLU A 4 -23.51 -19.84 1.87
CA GLU A 4 -23.38 -19.50 3.27
C GLU A 4 -21.90 -19.69 3.64
N ARG A 5 -21.09 -18.67 3.32
CA ARG A 5 -19.65 -18.65 3.64
C ARG A 5 -19.47 -18.74 5.14
N THR A 6 -18.50 -19.53 5.58
CA THR A 6 -18.26 -19.64 7.02
C THR A 6 -17.78 -18.30 7.56
N ALA A 7 -18.09 -18.02 8.83
CA ALA A 7 -17.62 -16.81 9.50
C ALA A 7 -16.08 -16.71 9.49
N GLU A 8 -15.39 -17.87 9.50
CA GLU A 8 -13.94 -17.96 9.42
C GLU A 8 -13.40 -17.55 8.04
N GLU A 9 -14.00 -18.02 6.95
CA GLU A 9 -13.62 -17.62 5.59
C GLU A 9 -13.80 -16.12 5.38
N SER A 10 -14.95 -15.55 5.79
CA SER A 10 -15.20 -14.10 5.64
C SER A 10 -14.19 -13.29 6.44
N LYS A 11 -13.85 -13.73 7.66
CA LYS A 11 -12.80 -13.10 8.47
C LYS A 11 -11.44 -13.18 7.79
N GLU A 12 -11.11 -14.32 7.19
CA GLU A 12 -9.83 -14.51 6.50
C GLU A 12 -9.73 -13.67 5.21
N ALA A 13 -10.82 -13.55 4.46
CA ALA A 13 -10.91 -12.69 3.28
C ALA A 13 -10.76 -11.20 3.64
N LYS A 14 -11.44 -10.74 4.71
CA LYS A 14 -11.31 -9.37 5.23
C LYS A 14 -9.88 -9.03 5.62
N ARG A 15 -9.18 -9.98 6.26
CA ARG A 15 -7.82 -9.80 6.75
C ARG A 15 -6.85 -9.38 5.63
N ALA A 16 -7.07 -9.86 4.40
CA ALA A 16 -6.29 -9.46 3.23
C ALA A 16 -6.40 -7.96 2.91
N HIS A 17 -7.52 -7.31 3.21
CA HIS A 17 -7.66 -5.88 2.97
C HIS A 17 -7.28 -5.05 4.22
N GLU A 18 -7.59 -5.55 5.41
CA GLU A 18 -7.22 -4.91 6.68
C GLU A 18 -5.71 -4.72 6.81
N LEU A 19 -4.92 -5.77 6.54
CA LEU A 19 -3.47 -5.68 6.65
C LEU A 19 -2.87 -4.62 5.73
N PHE A 20 -3.40 -4.50 4.50
CA PHE A 20 -2.96 -3.47 3.56
C PHE A 20 -3.35 -2.08 4.06
N VAL A 21 -4.60 -1.90 4.53
CA VAL A 21 -5.09 -0.62 5.08
C VAL A 21 -4.27 -0.20 6.31
N LEU A 22 -3.98 -1.11 7.23
CA LEU A 22 -3.14 -0.82 8.40
C LEU A 22 -1.74 -0.37 7.98
N ASN A 23 -1.15 -1.01 6.96
CA ASN A 23 0.15 -0.57 6.43
C ASN A 23 0.11 0.85 5.85
N LEU A 24 -0.98 1.21 5.16
CA LEU A 24 -1.18 2.59 4.70
C LEU A 24 -1.31 3.57 5.86
N ILE A 25 -2.12 3.26 6.87
CA ILE A 25 -2.32 4.15 8.03
C ILE A 25 -1.00 4.38 8.76
N PHE A 26 -0.37 3.31 9.26
CA PHE A 26 0.78 3.45 10.15
C PHE A 26 2.04 3.93 9.43
N PHE A 27 2.35 3.37 8.27
CA PHE A 27 3.62 3.64 7.62
C PHE A 27 3.56 4.75 6.56
N HIS A 28 2.39 5.04 5.98
CA HIS A 28 2.28 6.05 4.92
C HIS A 28 1.64 7.33 5.45
N LEU A 29 0.50 7.23 6.12
CA LEU A 29 -0.25 8.40 6.59
C LEU A 29 0.32 8.96 7.90
N LEU A 30 0.82 8.12 8.81
CA LEU A 30 1.39 8.57 10.08
C LEU A 30 2.91 8.74 10.02
N ALA A 31 3.65 7.74 9.56
CA ALA A 31 5.12 7.80 9.60
C ALA A 31 5.73 8.84 8.66
N VAL A 32 5.14 9.10 7.48
CA VAL A 32 5.71 10.09 6.53
C VAL A 32 5.60 11.53 7.07
N PRO A 33 4.42 12.04 7.52
CA PRO A 33 4.35 13.35 8.15
C PRO A 33 5.18 13.45 9.42
N ALA A 34 5.23 12.38 10.24
CA ALA A 34 6.09 12.35 11.42
C ALA A 34 7.56 12.49 11.03
N GLY A 35 8.04 11.75 10.03
CA GLY A 35 9.42 11.86 9.56
C GLY A 35 9.75 13.25 9.02
N LEU A 36 8.83 13.89 8.30
CA LEU A 36 8.98 15.28 7.87
C LEU A 36 9.06 16.25 9.06
N ALA A 37 8.22 16.07 10.08
CA ALA A 37 8.21 16.89 11.29
C ALA A 37 9.51 16.74 12.11
N PHE A 38 10.08 15.53 12.14
CA PHE A 38 11.37 15.25 12.80
C PHE A 38 12.60 15.60 11.95
N GLY A 39 12.43 16.22 10.77
CA GLY A 39 13.55 16.66 9.95
C GLY A 39 14.23 15.55 9.14
N LEU A 40 13.64 14.36 9.03
CA LEU A 40 14.16 13.27 8.18
C LEU A 40 14.02 13.57 6.68
N GLY A 41 13.25 14.60 6.30
CA GLY A 41 13.06 14.98 4.90
C GLY A 41 12.47 13.83 4.06
N TYR A 42 12.96 13.67 2.83
CA TYR A 42 12.51 12.59 1.94
C TYR A 42 12.95 11.19 2.40
N TRP A 43 13.94 11.07 3.30
CA TRP A 43 14.34 9.77 3.88
C TRP A 43 13.24 9.12 4.71
N GLY A 44 12.28 9.90 5.20
CA GLY A 44 11.07 9.37 5.84
C GLY A 44 10.27 8.41 4.94
N MET A 45 10.44 8.46 3.62
CA MET A 45 9.79 7.55 2.66
C MET A 45 10.41 6.15 2.61
N VAL A 46 11.60 5.94 3.19
CA VAL A 46 12.20 4.60 3.27
C VAL A 46 11.34 3.67 4.13
N VAL A 47 10.78 4.19 5.23
CA VAL A 47 9.94 3.42 6.15
C VAL A 47 8.73 2.76 5.45
N PRO A 48 7.85 3.50 4.76
CA PRO A 48 6.71 2.90 4.04
C PRO A 48 7.12 1.98 2.89
N LEU A 49 8.26 2.25 2.23
CA LEU A 49 8.77 1.37 1.18
C LEU A 49 9.20 0.01 1.74
N LEU A 50 9.93 0.03 2.85
CA LEU A 50 10.37 -1.21 3.52
C LEU A 50 9.17 -1.98 4.08
N SER A 51 8.25 -1.31 4.78
CA SER A 51 7.07 -1.97 5.35
C SER A 51 6.19 -2.60 4.28
N SER A 52 5.94 -1.88 3.17
CA SER A 52 5.16 -2.40 2.05
C SER A 52 5.85 -3.54 1.33
N SER A 53 7.18 -3.51 1.22
CA SER A 53 7.94 -4.59 0.57
C SER A 53 7.92 -5.87 1.40
N LEU A 54 8.06 -5.76 2.73
CA LEU A 54 7.89 -6.90 3.63
C LEU A 54 6.47 -7.46 3.56
N LEU A 55 5.47 -6.58 3.53
CA LEU A 55 4.08 -6.99 3.42
C LEU A 55 3.78 -7.63 2.06
N LEU A 56 4.35 -7.12 0.96
CA LEU A 56 4.24 -7.71 -0.38
C LEU A 56 4.76 -9.16 -0.37
N LEU A 57 5.95 -9.39 0.20
CA LEU A 57 6.53 -10.72 0.31
C LEU A 57 5.65 -11.65 1.16
N TYR A 58 5.08 -11.13 2.25
CA TYR A 58 4.13 -11.88 3.07
C TYR A 58 2.88 -12.29 2.26
N TYR A 59 2.31 -11.40 1.45
CA TYR A 59 1.14 -11.72 0.63
C TYR A 59 1.46 -12.79 -0.42
N GLN A 60 2.60 -12.66 -1.10
CA GLN A 60 3.04 -13.66 -2.07
C GLN A 60 3.19 -15.04 -1.42
N ASN A 61 3.78 -15.10 -0.23
CA ASN A 61 3.90 -16.34 0.52
C ASN A 61 2.53 -16.88 0.96
N ARG A 62 1.62 -16.01 1.42
CA ARG A 62 0.29 -16.41 1.87
C ARG A 62 -0.57 -16.96 0.73
N ILE A 63 -0.55 -16.31 -0.43
CA ILE A 63 -1.27 -16.78 -1.63
C ILE A 63 -0.76 -18.16 -2.05
N ARG A 64 0.56 -18.39 -2.05
CA ARG A 64 1.12 -19.72 -2.34
C ARG A 64 0.66 -20.79 -1.36
N GLN A 65 0.51 -20.46 -0.08
CA GLN A 65 -0.02 -21.41 0.92
C GLN A 65 -1.49 -21.74 0.66
N LEU A 66 -2.31 -20.74 0.32
CA LEU A 66 -3.72 -20.92 0.02
C LEU A 66 -3.95 -21.70 -1.27
N ALA A 67 -3.06 -21.56 -2.26
CA ALA A 67 -3.14 -22.30 -3.52
C ALA A 67 -3.02 -23.83 -3.37
N ASN A 68 -2.50 -24.32 -2.23
CA ASN A 68 -2.42 -25.75 -1.94
C ASN A 68 -3.72 -26.32 -1.35
N ASP A 69 -4.73 -25.49 -1.10
CA ASP A 69 -6.00 -25.87 -0.48
C ASP A 69 -7.17 -25.41 -1.39
N GLU A 70 -7.69 -26.34 -2.19
CA GLU A 70 -8.77 -26.07 -3.16
C GLU A 70 -10.04 -25.51 -2.49
N GLN A 71 -10.28 -25.83 -1.21
CA GLN A 71 -11.44 -25.33 -0.47
C GLN A 71 -11.32 -23.82 -0.17
N LYS A 72 -10.11 -23.26 -0.24
CA LYS A 72 -9.84 -21.84 0.05
C LYS A 72 -9.77 -20.94 -1.17
N GLY A 73 -10.22 -21.40 -2.33
CA GLY A 73 -10.16 -20.63 -3.58
C GLY A 73 -10.81 -19.24 -3.48
N TRP A 74 -11.93 -19.10 -2.76
CA TRP A 74 -12.57 -17.79 -2.55
C TRP A 74 -11.72 -16.85 -1.69
N VAL A 75 -11.18 -17.33 -0.58
CA VAL A 75 -10.27 -16.55 0.27
C VAL A 75 -9.03 -16.14 -0.53
N GLN A 76 -8.42 -17.06 -1.28
CA GLN A 76 -7.27 -16.78 -2.14
C GLN A 76 -7.52 -15.61 -3.10
N GLN A 77 -8.71 -15.55 -3.72
CA GLN A 77 -9.07 -14.45 -4.62
C GLN A 77 -8.97 -13.08 -3.94
N HIS A 78 -9.43 -12.95 -2.68
CA HIS A 78 -9.30 -11.70 -1.93
C HIS A 78 -7.84 -11.31 -1.66
N TRP A 79 -6.98 -12.28 -1.33
CA TRP A 79 -5.55 -12.05 -1.17
C TRP A 79 -4.88 -11.60 -2.47
N GLU A 80 -5.23 -12.21 -3.61
CA GLU A 80 -4.73 -11.80 -4.93
C GLU A 80 -5.22 -10.41 -5.35
N GLN A 81 -6.48 -10.09 -5.07
CA GLN A 81 -7.03 -8.76 -5.33
C GLN A 81 -6.32 -7.69 -4.50
N ALA A 82 -6.09 -7.96 -3.21
CA ALA A 82 -5.34 -7.07 -2.34
C ALA A 82 -3.87 -6.93 -2.81
N LEU A 83 -3.24 -8.02 -3.28
CA LEU A 83 -1.88 -7.98 -3.85
C LEU A 83 -1.78 -7.02 -5.05
N LYS A 84 -2.82 -6.94 -5.90
CA LYS A 84 -2.83 -6.02 -7.05
C LYS A 84 -2.78 -4.53 -6.63
N ARG A 85 -3.12 -4.19 -5.38
CA ARG A 85 -3.06 -2.81 -4.85
C ARG A 85 -1.62 -2.33 -4.65
N PHE A 86 -0.69 -3.23 -4.34
CA PHE A 86 0.73 -2.89 -4.22
C PHE A 86 1.29 -2.31 -5.52
N ARG A 87 0.86 -2.82 -6.68
CA ARG A 87 1.30 -2.28 -7.99
C ARG A 87 1.01 -0.78 -8.10
N TRP A 88 -0.19 -0.36 -7.70
CA TRP A 88 -0.59 1.04 -7.72
C TRP A 88 0.25 1.88 -6.75
N LEU A 89 0.49 1.36 -5.55
CA LEU A 89 1.34 2.01 -4.56
C LEU A 89 2.78 2.21 -5.09
N TYR A 90 3.38 1.17 -5.67
CA TYR A 90 4.73 1.24 -6.24
C TYR A 90 4.83 2.12 -7.48
N ILE A 91 3.79 2.22 -8.31
CA ILE A 91 3.75 3.21 -9.40
C ILE A 91 3.83 4.62 -8.83
N GLY A 92 3.10 4.91 -7.75
CA GLY A 92 3.20 6.20 -7.04
C GLY A 92 4.63 6.49 -6.61
N TYR A 93 5.28 5.53 -5.94
CA TYR A 93 6.66 5.68 -5.51
C TYR A 93 7.67 5.78 -6.66
N ALA A 94 7.45 5.08 -7.77
CA ALA A 94 8.30 5.19 -8.96
C ALA A 94 8.24 6.60 -9.57
N ILE A 95 7.05 7.22 -9.60
CA ILE A 95 6.88 8.61 -10.03
C ILE A 95 7.62 9.56 -9.08
N VAL A 96 7.47 9.38 -7.76
CA VAL A 96 8.20 10.19 -6.77
C VAL A 96 9.72 10.06 -6.98
N ALA A 97 10.24 8.84 -7.11
CA ALA A 97 11.67 8.60 -7.32
C ALA A 97 12.17 9.28 -8.59
N MET A 98 11.41 9.18 -9.68
CA MET A 98 11.73 9.86 -10.94
C MET A 98 11.79 11.38 -10.78
N MET A 99 10.81 11.98 -10.10
CA MET A 99 10.78 13.42 -9.83
C MET A 99 11.97 13.85 -8.96
N LEU A 100 12.32 13.08 -7.92
CA LEU A 100 13.47 13.37 -7.06
C LEU A 100 14.79 13.31 -7.83
N VAL A 101 14.96 12.32 -8.72
CA VAL A 101 16.12 12.25 -9.61
C VAL A 101 16.20 13.49 -10.50
N VAL A 102 15.11 13.88 -11.15
CA VAL A 102 15.07 15.10 -11.98
C VAL A 102 15.44 16.33 -11.16
N VAL A 103 14.83 16.54 -10.00
CA VAL A 103 15.16 17.69 -9.13
C VAL A 103 16.64 17.70 -8.75
N SER A 104 17.20 16.54 -8.42
CA SER A 104 18.60 16.41 -7.99
C SER A 104 19.61 16.65 -9.12
N LEU A 105 19.21 16.45 -10.38
CA LEU A 105 20.07 16.70 -11.54
C LEU A 105 20.13 18.18 -11.95
N PHE A 106 19.06 18.93 -11.69
CA PHE A 106 18.90 20.30 -12.23
C PHE A 106 18.87 21.40 -11.17
N ILE A 107 18.74 21.06 -9.88
CA ILE A 107 18.54 22.04 -8.81
C ILE A 107 19.60 21.84 -7.72
N GLU A 108 20.24 22.94 -7.32
CA GLU A 108 21.26 22.94 -6.26
C GLU A 108 20.67 22.46 -4.93
N PRO A 109 21.28 21.49 -4.23
CA PRO A 109 20.75 20.90 -3.00
C PRO A 109 20.45 21.91 -1.87
N ASP A 110 21.26 22.98 -1.78
CA ASP A 110 21.15 24.00 -0.73
C ASP A 110 20.14 25.10 -1.07
N SER A 111 19.54 25.06 -2.27
CA SER A 111 18.58 26.06 -2.70
C SER A 111 17.20 25.87 -2.06
N ILE A 112 16.50 26.98 -1.84
CA ILE A 112 15.09 26.96 -1.40
C ILE A 112 14.22 26.20 -2.41
N ALA A 113 14.56 26.29 -3.70
CA ALA A 113 13.88 25.58 -4.78
C ALA A 113 13.98 24.06 -4.61
N PHE A 114 15.15 23.52 -4.21
CA PHE A 114 15.32 22.09 -3.96
C PHE A 114 14.39 21.61 -2.84
N ILE A 115 14.35 22.34 -1.72
CA ILE A 115 13.46 22.02 -0.58
C ILE A 115 11.99 22.07 -1.00
N ALA A 116 11.58 23.10 -1.75
CA ALA A 116 10.20 23.23 -2.20
C ALA A 116 9.79 22.12 -3.19
N LEU A 117 10.62 21.85 -4.20
CA LEU A 117 10.33 20.87 -5.24
C LEU A 117 10.35 19.44 -4.71
N THR A 118 11.27 19.09 -3.80
CA THR A 118 11.29 17.75 -3.18
C THR A 118 10.04 17.48 -2.36
N ARG A 119 9.45 18.49 -1.71
CA ARG A 119 8.16 18.36 -0.99
C ARG A 119 6.99 18.13 -1.95
N VAL A 120 6.95 18.86 -3.06
CA VAL A 120 5.91 18.69 -4.10
C VAL A 120 6.05 17.32 -4.78
N ALA A 121 7.28 16.85 -5.00
CA ALA A 121 7.56 15.55 -5.60
C ALA A 121 6.96 14.36 -4.83
N VAL A 122 6.64 14.51 -3.54
CA VAL A 122 6.02 13.45 -2.73
C VAL A 122 4.52 13.28 -2.99
N MET A 123 3.85 14.30 -3.56
CA MET A 123 2.39 14.32 -3.73
C MET A 123 1.80 13.13 -4.50
N PRO A 124 2.42 12.62 -5.59
CA PRO A 124 1.93 11.43 -6.27
C PRO A 124 1.81 10.20 -5.37
N ALA A 125 2.74 10.00 -4.42
CA ALA A 125 2.64 8.90 -3.46
C ALA A 125 1.44 9.07 -2.52
N ILE A 126 1.19 10.29 -2.04
CA ILE A 126 0.01 10.59 -1.19
C ILE A 126 -1.28 10.28 -1.94
N VAL A 127 -1.40 10.72 -3.20
CA VAL A 127 -2.58 10.43 -4.04
C VAL A 127 -2.77 8.92 -4.20
N MET A 128 -1.71 8.17 -4.51
CA MET A 128 -1.79 6.72 -4.65
C MET A 128 -2.14 6.01 -3.35
N VAL A 129 -1.64 6.50 -2.20
CA VAL A 129 -2.03 6.00 -0.88
C VAL A 129 -3.53 6.20 -0.65
N LEU A 130 -4.07 7.39 -0.94
CA LEU A 130 -5.51 7.66 -0.76
C LEU A 130 -6.38 6.81 -1.69
N VAL A 131 -6.00 6.69 -2.97
CA VAL A 131 -6.72 5.86 -3.94
C VAL A 131 -6.72 4.40 -3.50
N THR A 132 -5.56 3.85 -3.14
CA THR A 132 -5.46 2.46 -2.72
C THR A 132 -6.11 2.19 -1.36
N PHE A 133 -6.15 3.19 -0.47
CA PHE A 133 -6.91 3.14 0.78
C PHE A 133 -8.41 2.98 0.50
N VAL A 134 -9.00 3.88 -0.29
CA VAL A 134 -10.44 3.85 -0.63
C VAL A 134 -10.82 2.54 -1.33
N LEU A 135 -10.00 2.08 -2.26
CA LEU A 135 -10.26 0.83 -2.97
C LEU A 135 -10.19 -0.40 -2.04
N SER A 136 -9.32 -0.37 -1.03
CA SER A 136 -9.15 -1.47 -0.08
C SER A 136 -10.23 -1.49 0.98
N THR A 137 -10.66 -0.32 1.49
CA THR A 137 -11.78 -0.24 2.44
C THR A 137 -13.11 -0.61 1.79
N SER A 138 -13.31 -0.27 0.51
CA SER A 138 -14.48 -0.70 -0.25
C SER A 138 -14.50 -2.22 -0.45
N ALA A 139 -13.35 -2.83 -0.77
CA ALA A 139 -13.21 -4.28 -0.89
C ALA A 139 -13.42 -5.01 0.44
N LEU A 140 -13.04 -4.39 1.57
CA LEU A 140 -13.30 -4.93 2.90
C LEU A 140 -14.80 -5.07 3.19
N GLY A 141 -15.60 -4.09 2.79
CA GLY A 141 -17.06 -4.15 2.89
C GLY A 141 -17.65 -5.31 2.08
N LYS A 142 -17.18 -5.47 0.83
CA LYS A 142 -17.59 -6.58 -0.05
C LYS A 142 -17.25 -7.95 0.54
N ALA A 143 -16.01 -8.15 0.99
CA ALA A 143 -15.58 -9.39 1.64
C ALA A 143 -16.43 -9.72 2.88
N GLY A 144 -16.93 -8.70 3.58
CA GLY A 144 -17.85 -8.87 4.70
C GLY A 144 -19.26 -9.28 4.38
N ASN A 145 -19.71 -8.98 3.18
CA ASN A 145 -21.00 -9.41 2.67
C ASN A 145 -20.91 -10.74 1.90
N GLY A 146 -19.73 -11.37 1.85
CA GLY A 146 -19.48 -12.59 1.07
C GLY A 146 -19.32 -12.33 -0.44
N GLU A 147 -19.14 -11.08 -0.84
CA GLU A 147 -18.95 -10.66 -2.22
C GLU A 147 -17.47 -10.63 -2.62
N SER A 148 -17.19 -10.80 -3.91
CA SER A 148 -15.84 -10.73 -4.50
C SER A 148 -15.50 -9.38 -5.11
#